data_AF-A0A7J9JDF8-F1
#
_entry.id   AF-A0A7J9JDF8-F1
#
_cell.length_a   1.000
_cell.length_b   1.000
_cell.length_c   1.000
_cell.angle_alpha   90.00
_cell.angle_beta   90.00
_cell.angle_gamma   90.00
#
_symmetry.space_group_name_H-M   'P 1'
#
loop_
_entity.id
_entity.type
_entity.pdbx_description
1 polymer ?
#
loop_
_entity_poly.entity_id
_entity_poly.type
_entity_poly.pdbx_seq_one_letter_code
_entity_poly.pdbx_strand_id
1 'polypeptide(L)'
;MDFRHGIYYARADAGGTGFVQTTATKFVINGKPFYLNGFNAYWMMMFASDNSTRSKVTDAFREASKYGMNIARTWAFNDGDYKPLQNSPGSYNEDVFKGLDFVVAEASKYGIHLILSLANNFKDFGGKDKYVQWAKQRGRNLSKEDDFFTDSVVKKYYKNHIK
;
A
#
# COMPACT_ATOMS: atom_id res chain seq x y z
N MET A 1 -4.13 -35.64 30.13
CA MET A 1 -3.28 -35.37 28.94
C MET A 1 -3.32 -33.87 28.72
N ASP A 2 -2.18 -33.23 28.92
CA ASP A 2 -1.96 -31.78 29.03
C ASP A 2 -1.89 -31.15 27.63
N PHE A 3 -2.83 -30.27 27.28
CA PHE A 3 -2.84 -29.51 26.02
C PHE A 3 -2.06 -28.21 26.20
N ARG A 4 -0.74 -28.26 26.01
CA ARG A 4 0.09 -27.06 25.98
C ARG A 4 -0.10 -26.33 24.65
N HIS A 5 -0.73 -25.17 24.72
CA HIS A 5 -0.73 -24.16 23.67
C HIS A 5 0.69 -23.61 23.49
N GLY A 6 1.43 -24.14 22.51
CA GLY A 6 2.68 -23.58 22.06
C GLY A 6 2.42 -22.42 21.10
N ILE A 7 2.70 -21.19 21.54
CA ILE A 7 2.87 -20.04 20.66
C ILE A 7 4.17 -20.27 19.89
N TYR A 8 4.09 -20.78 18.67
CA TYR A 8 5.23 -20.87 17.78
C TYR A 8 5.53 -19.46 17.25
N TYR A 9 6.42 -18.74 17.92
CA TYR A 9 7.20 -17.72 17.25
C TYR A 9 8.08 -18.43 16.22
N ALA A 10 7.63 -18.49 14.98
CA ALA A 10 8.48 -18.90 13.86
C ALA A 10 9.59 -17.86 13.73
N ARG A 11 10.74 -18.17 14.31
CA ARG A 11 12.02 -17.56 13.98
C ARG A 11 12.19 -17.71 12.46
N ALA A 12 12.49 -16.61 11.77
CA ALA A 12 12.72 -16.65 10.32
C ALA A 12 13.73 -17.76 9.98
N ASP A 13 13.28 -18.76 9.22
CA ASP A 13 14.15 -19.82 8.71
C ASP A 13 15.26 -19.16 7.88
N ALA A 14 16.51 -19.46 8.22
CA ALA A 14 17.73 -18.86 7.69
C ALA A 14 18.03 -19.20 6.20
N GLY A 15 17.02 -19.56 5.40
CA GLY A 15 17.15 -19.92 3.99
C GLY A 15 16.02 -19.42 3.07
N GLY A 16 15.00 -18.74 3.60
CA GLY A 16 13.90 -18.15 2.83
C GLY A 16 13.99 -16.64 2.84
N THR A 17 13.72 -15.98 1.71
CA THR A 17 13.83 -14.51 1.61
C THR A 17 12.73 -13.77 2.38
N GLY A 18 11.72 -14.48 2.90
CA GLY A 18 10.54 -13.89 3.54
C GLY A 18 9.57 -13.21 2.57
N PHE A 19 9.91 -13.12 1.29
CA PHE A 19 9.06 -12.54 0.25
C PHE A 19 8.11 -13.57 -0.33
N VAL A 20 6.90 -13.12 -0.68
CA VAL A 20 5.96 -13.91 -1.47
C VAL A 20 6.49 -14.05 -2.90
N GLN A 21 6.46 -15.27 -3.42
CA GLN A 21 6.90 -15.63 -4.77
C GLN A 21 5.75 -16.32 -5.51
N THR A 22 6.00 -16.71 -6.76
CA THR A 22 5.08 -17.53 -7.56
C THR A 22 5.75 -18.82 -8.00
N THR A 23 4.99 -19.92 -7.97
CA THR A 23 5.35 -21.20 -8.58
C THR A 23 4.19 -21.62 -9.45
N ALA A 24 4.38 -21.58 -10.77
CA ALA A 24 3.32 -21.77 -11.77
C ALA A 24 2.11 -20.87 -11.47
N THR A 25 0.98 -21.45 -11.05
CA THR A 25 -0.29 -20.74 -10.79
C THR A 25 -0.55 -20.43 -9.32
N LYS A 26 0.43 -20.63 -8.44
CA LYS A 26 0.27 -20.46 -6.98
C LYS A 26 1.24 -19.44 -6.42
N PHE A 27 0.80 -18.70 -5.40
CA PHE A 27 1.70 -17.98 -4.52
C PHE A 27 2.39 -18.95 -3.55
N VAL A 28 3.65 -18.67 -3.23
CA VAL A 28 4.43 -19.43 -2.25
C VAL A 28 5.21 -18.47 -1.35
N ILE A 29 5.41 -18.86 -0.10
CA ILE A 29 6.31 -18.17 0.84
C ILE A 29 7.18 -19.21 1.53
N ASN A 30 8.49 -19.02 1.51
CA ASN A 30 9.48 -19.98 2.04
C ASN A 30 9.23 -21.43 1.54
N GLY A 31 8.93 -21.57 0.25
CA GLY A 31 8.67 -22.86 -0.41
C GLY A 31 7.30 -23.51 -0.13
N LYS A 32 6.45 -22.91 0.72
CA LYS A 32 5.13 -23.43 1.06
C LYS A 32 4.01 -22.67 0.32
N PRO A 33 2.91 -23.32 -0.08
CA PRO A 33 1.76 -22.63 -0.67
C PRO A 33 1.24 -21.51 0.23
N PHE A 34 0.98 -20.35 -0.36
CA PHE A 34 0.45 -19.17 0.32
C PHE A 34 -0.91 -18.81 -0.28
N TYR A 35 -1.99 -19.11 0.45
CA TYR A 35 -3.35 -18.81 0.01
C TYR A 35 -3.80 -17.47 0.58
N LEU A 36 -4.34 -16.59 -0.26
CA LEU A 36 -4.73 -15.25 0.14
C LEU A 36 -6.14 -15.25 0.72
N ASN A 37 -6.28 -14.74 1.94
CA ASN A 37 -7.57 -14.41 2.56
C ASN A 37 -7.44 -13.01 3.16
N GLY A 38 -8.17 -12.04 2.64
CA GLY A 38 -7.85 -10.66 2.93
C GLY A 38 -8.96 -9.66 2.69
N PHE A 39 -8.59 -8.39 2.81
CA PHE A 39 -9.52 -7.26 2.79
C PHE A 39 -8.92 -6.05 2.07
N ASN A 40 -9.79 -5.11 1.68
CA ASN A 40 -9.38 -3.80 1.16
C ASN A 40 -9.60 -2.75 2.24
N ALA A 41 -8.59 -1.93 2.52
CA ALA A 41 -8.66 -0.82 3.48
C ALA A 41 -7.86 0.37 2.96
N TYR A 42 -8.44 1.06 1.97
CA TYR A 42 -7.77 2.12 1.22
C TYR A 42 -7.40 3.36 2.06
N TRP A 43 -8.02 3.53 3.23
CA TRP A 43 -7.93 4.71 4.09
C TRP A 43 -6.77 4.67 5.09
N MET A 44 -6.07 3.54 5.21
CA MET A 44 -5.13 3.26 6.30
C MET A 44 -4.04 4.32 6.45
N MET A 45 -3.39 4.72 5.36
CA MET A 45 -2.32 5.73 5.39
C MET A 45 -2.79 7.07 5.98
N MET A 46 -3.93 7.59 5.54
CA MET A 46 -4.47 8.86 6.04
C MET A 46 -4.93 8.80 7.51
N PHE A 47 -5.43 7.64 7.94
CA PHE A 47 -5.85 7.47 9.34
C PHE A 47 -4.63 7.28 10.25
N ALA A 48 -3.58 6.61 9.77
CA ALA A 48 -2.32 6.44 10.48
C ALA A 48 -1.55 7.76 10.61
N SER A 49 -1.69 8.69 9.68
CA SER A 49 -1.03 10.00 9.74
C SER A 49 -1.61 10.93 10.83
N ASP A 50 -2.76 10.58 11.41
CA ASP A 50 -3.46 11.38 12.41
C ASP A 50 -3.56 10.61 13.73
N ASN A 51 -2.98 11.16 14.80
CA ASN A 51 -2.93 10.52 16.11
C ASN A 51 -4.31 10.14 16.66
N SER A 52 -5.36 10.92 16.33
CA SER A 52 -6.72 10.67 16.81
C SER A 52 -7.38 9.46 16.15
N THR A 53 -6.90 9.06 14.96
CA THR A 53 -7.46 7.94 14.18
C THR A 53 -6.50 6.77 14.00
N ARG A 54 -5.21 6.93 14.35
CA ARG A 54 -4.17 5.90 14.15
C ARG A 54 -4.53 4.55 14.78
N SER A 55 -5.16 4.55 15.95
CA SER A 55 -5.60 3.32 16.63
C SER A 55 -6.54 2.47 15.78
N LYS A 56 -7.33 3.06 14.89
CA LYS A 56 -8.24 2.33 13.99
C LYS A 56 -7.50 1.43 13.01
N VAL A 57 -6.28 1.80 12.61
CA VAL A 57 -5.42 0.96 11.75
C VAL A 57 -4.95 -0.26 12.54
N THR A 58 -4.48 -0.05 13.77
CA THR A 58 -4.13 -1.14 14.69
C THR A 58 -5.30 -2.09 14.93
N ASP A 59 -6.50 -1.56 15.21
CA ASP A 59 -7.68 -2.39 15.47
C ASP A 59 -8.09 -3.19 14.23
N ALA A 60 -8.00 -2.60 13.02
CA ALA A 60 -8.28 -3.32 11.78
C ALA A 60 -7.32 -4.50 11.58
N PHE A 61 -6.01 -4.32 11.79
CA PHE A 61 -5.05 -5.42 11.69
C PHE A 61 -5.22 -6.47 12.80
N ARG A 62 -5.54 -6.04 14.03
CA ARG A 62 -5.81 -6.95 15.14
C ARG A 62 -7.00 -7.86 14.85
N GLU A 63 -8.13 -7.29 14.41
CA GLU A 63 -9.31 -8.09 14.09
C GLU A 63 -9.07 -8.97 12.85
N ALA A 64 -8.42 -8.46 11.80
CA ALA A 64 -8.04 -9.26 10.63
C ALA A 64 -7.22 -10.49 11.02
N SER A 65 -6.19 -10.31 11.87
CA SER A 65 -5.35 -11.40 12.37
C SER A 65 -6.16 -12.42 13.19
N LYS A 66 -7.04 -11.94 14.09
CA LYS A 66 -7.95 -12.77 14.89
C LYS A 66 -8.88 -13.64 14.04
N TYR A 67 -9.34 -13.15 12.89
CA TYR A 67 -10.18 -13.91 11.95
C TYR A 67 -9.39 -14.67 10.87
N GLY A 68 -8.06 -14.75 10.98
CA GLY A 68 -7.23 -15.52 10.05
C GLY A 68 -7.08 -14.90 8.66
N MET A 69 -7.28 -13.59 8.53
CA MET A 69 -6.90 -12.86 7.32
C MET A 69 -5.39 -12.60 7.31
N ASN A 70 -4.76 -12.73 6.15
CA ASN A 70 -3.30 -12.67 5.99
C ASN A 70 -2.81 -11.63 4.99
N ILE A 71 -3.71 -10.90 4.33
CA ILE A 71 -3.36 -9.85 3.38
C ILE A 71 -4.32 -8.67 3.44
N ALA A 72 -3.78 -7.46 3.34
CA ALA A 72 -4.53 -6.23 3.20
C ALA A 72 -4.09 -5.49 1.93
N ARG A 73 -5.06 -5.07 1.10
CA ARG A 73 -4.81 -4.17 -0.02
C ARG A 73 -5.12 -2.73 0.40
N THR A 74 -4.16 -1.83 0.20
CA THR A 74 -4.31 -0.41 0.55
C THR A 74 -3.64 0.51 -0.47
N TRP A 75 -3.86 1.82 -0.34
CA TRP A 75 -3.24 2.84 -1.16
C TRP A 75 -1.89 3.25 -0.59
N ALA A 76 -0.87 3.24 -1.44
CA ALA A 76 0.42 3.90 -1.23
C ALA A 76 0.53 5.18 -2.08
N PHE A 77 -0.62 5.75 -2.46
CA PHE A 77 -0.75 7.04 -3.10
C PHE A 77 -1.88 7.83 -2.43
N ASN A 78 -1.81 9.15 -2.55
CA ASN A 78 -2.95 10.06 -2.45
C ASN A 78 -2.49 11.36 -3.12
N ASP A 79 -2.95 11.59 -4.34
CA ASP A 79 -2.64 12.78 -5.14
C ASP A 79 -3.81 13.79 -5.11
N GLY A 80 -4.85 13.47 -4.33
CA GLY A 80 -6.03 14.32 -4.16
C GLY A 80 -5.78 15.47 -3.20
N ASP A 81 -6.77 16.34 -3.02
CA ASP A 81 -6.57 17.59 -2.26
C ASP A 81 -6.76 17.42 -0.74
N TYR A 82 -7.43 16.35 -0.29
CA TYR A 82 -7.62 16.05 1.13
C TYR A 82 -6.52 15.12 1.65
N LYS A 83 -5.71 15.61 2.59
CA LYS A 83 -4.54 14.90 3.18
C LYS A 83 -3.66 14.18 2.12
N PRO A 84 -3.21 14.88 1.05
CA PRO A 84 -2.36 14.29 0.02
C PRO A 84 -1.10 13.66 0.61
N LEU A 85 -0.70 12.51 0.06
CA LEU A 85 0.66 12.02 0.16
C LEU A 85 1.57 12.82 -0.78
N GLN A 86 1.15 13.02 -2.03
CA GLN A 86 1.90 13.76 -3.04
C GLN A 86 1.16 15.04 -3.41
N ASN A 87 1.70 16.19 -2.98
CA ASN A 87 1.10 17.51 -3.21
C ASN A 87 1.27 17.95 -4.68
N SER A 88 2.42 17.63 -5.25
CA SER A 88 2.78 17.88 -6.65
C SER A 88 3.88 16.90 -7.06
N PRO A 89 4.22 16.75 -8.36
CA PRO A 89 5.19 15.76 -8.80
C PRO A 89 6.53 15.87 -8.04
N GLY A 90 6.87 14.83 -7.27
CA GLY A 90 8.10 14.77 -6.47
C GLY A 90 8.09 15.57 -5.17
N SER A 91 6.93 16.10 -4.73
CA SER A 91 6.77 16.82 -3.46
C SER A 91 5.76 16.10 -2.57
N TYR A 92 6.23 15.64 -1.42
CA TYR A 92 5.48 14.75 -0.52
C TYR A 92 5.15 15.41 0.82
N ASN A 93 4.02 15.00 1.40
CA ASN A 93 3.68 15.29 2.78
C ASN A 93 4.29 14.21 3.69
N GLU A 94 5.34 14.58 4.42
CA GLU A 94 6.09 13.68 5.30
C GLU A 94 5.24 13.06 6.42
N ASP A 95 4.27 13.79 6.96
CA ASP A 95 3.41 13.26 8.04
C ASP A 95 2.47 12.17 7.51
N VAL A 96 1.99 12.32 6.27
CA VAL A 96 1.21 11.28 5.58
C VAL A 96 2.10 10.09 5.22
N PHE A 97 3.34 10.35 4.82
CA PHE A 97 4.34 9.30 4.52
C PHE A 97 4.65 8.44 5.76
N LYS A 98 4.89 9.06 6.91
CA LYS A 98 5.04 8.34 8.21
C LYS A 98 3.79 7.55 8.58
N GLY A 99 2.61 7.98 8.13
CA GLY A 99 1.39 7.20 8.22
C GLY A 99 1.51 5.86 7.48
N LEU A 100 2.05 5.85 6.27
CA LEU A 100 2.32 4.62 5.52
C LEU A 100 3.37 3.74 6.22
N ASP A 101 4.43 4.33 6.78
CA ASP A 101 5.44 3.59 7.57
C ASP A 101 4.78 2.85 8.74
N PHE A 102 3.88 3.52 9.46
CA PHE A 102 3.12 2.91 10.55
C PHE A 102 2.26 1.75 10.04
N VAL A 103 1.60 1.89 8.89
CA VAL A 103 0.79 0.81 8.29
C VAL A 103 1.65 -0.42 8.00
N VAL A 104 2.85 -0.25 7.42
CA VAL A 104 3.78 -1.35 7.12
C VAL A 104 4.26 -2.03 8.40
N ALA A 105 4.69 -1.25 9.40
CA ALA A 105 5.17 -1.77 10.67
C ALA A 105 4.07 -2.54 11.42
N GLU A 106 2.86 -1.99 11.47
CA GLU A 106 1.74 -2.60 12.19
C GLU A 106 1.21 -3.85 11.47
N ALA A 107 1.19 -3.87 10.13
CA ALA A 107 0.87 -5.07 9.37
C ALA A 107 1.84 -6.21 9.69
N SER A 108 3.15 -5.92 9.73
CA SER A 108 4.18 -6.89 10.11
C SER A 108 3.97 -7.44 11.53
N LYS A 109 3.59 -6.59 12.49
CA LYS A 109 3.34 -6.99 13.89
C LYS A 109 2.18 -7.99 14.02
N TYR A 110 1.18 -7.90 13.15
CA TYR A 110 0.02 -8.80 13.14
C TYR A 110 0.12 -9.94 12.10
N GLY A 111 1.27 -10.08 11.43
CA GLY A 111 1.51 -11.15 10.44
C GLY A 111 0.72 -10.99 9.14
N ILE A 112 0.37 -9.75 8.78
CA ILE A 112 -0.42 -9.43 7.58
C ILE A 112 0.49 -8.89 6.49
N HIS A 113 0.37 -9.44 5.27
CA HIS A 113 1.07 -8.95 4.09
C HIS A 113 0.30 -7.79 3.46
N LEU A 114 1.00 -6.95 2.69
CA LEU A 114 0.38 -5.79 2.04
C LEU A 114 0.44 -5.88 0.51
N ILE A 115 -0.66 -5.52 -0.13
CA ILE A 115 -0.67 -5.11 -1.55
C ILE A 115 -0.78 -3.59 -1.56
N LEU A 116 0.32 -2.93 -1.94
CA LEU A 116 0.39 -1.48 -2.08
C LEU A 116 0.11 -1.10 -3.52
N SER A 117 -1.03 -0.48 -3.78
CA SER A 117 -1.30 0.10 -5.10
C SER A 117 -0.79 1.53 -5.14
N LEU A 118 -0.20 1.91 -6.28
CA LEU A 118 0.73 3.05 -6.41
C LEU A 118 0.14 4.23 -7.22
N ALA A 119 -1.02 4.04 -7.83
CA ALA A 119 -1.82 5.09 -8.46
C ALA A 119 -3.27 4.60 -8.60
N ASN A 120 -4.17 5.51 -8.95
CA ASN A 120 -5.56 5.20 -9.28
C ASN A 120 -5.86 5.46 -10.76
N ASN A 121 -6.77 4.66 -11.32
CA ASN A 121 -7.38 4.97 -12.62
C ASN A 121 -8.49 6.02 -12.48
N PHE A 122 -9.19 6.01 -11.33
CA PHE A 122 -10.30 6.92 -11.05
C PHE A 122 -9.82 8.19 -10.33
N LYS A 123 -10.71 9.18 -10.23
CA LYS A 123 -10.43 10.50 -9.65
C LYS A 123 -10.35 10.52 -8.13
N ASP A 124 -10.90 9.49 -7.47
CA ASP A 124 -10.81 9.37 -6.01
C ASP A 124 -9.35 9.30 -5.58
N PHE A 125 -8.99 10.17 -4.63
CA PHE A 125 -7.61 10.34 -4.17
C PHE A 125 -6.63 10.76 -5.29
N GLY A 126 -7.14 11.44 -6.33
CA GLY A 126 -6.35 11.93 -7.44
C GLY A 126 -6.26 10.93 -8.60
N GLY A 127 -5.17 10.16 -8.68
CA GLY A 127 -4.97 9.20 -9.76
C GLY A 127 -4.51 9.82 -11.09
N LYS A 128 -4.66 9.06 -12.19
CA LYS A 128 -4.09 9.39 -13.51
C LYS A 128 -4.45 10.79 -14.02
N ASP A 129 -5.68 11.25 -13.73
CA ASP A 129 -6.14 12.58 -14.11
C ASP A 129 -5.31 13.67 -13.44
N LYS A 130 -5.00 13.53 -12.14
CA LYS A 130 -4.17 14.51 -11.40
C LYS A 130 -2.77 14.64 -12.01
N TYR A 131 -2.17 13.51 -12.40
CA TYR A 131 -0.88 13.47 -13.07
C TYR A 131 -0.90 14.23 -14.41
N VAL A 132 -1.95 14.05 -15.21
CA VAL A 132 -2.16 14.81 -16.46
C VAL A 132 -2.37 16.30 -16.18
N GLN A 133 -3.15 16.65 -15.15
CA GLN A 133 -3.36 18.04 -14.75
C GLN A 133 -2.07 18.74 -14.31
N TRP A 134 -1.22 18.07 -13.53
CA TRP A 134 0.09 18.61 -13.14
C TRP A 134 1.00 18.88 -14.33
N ALA A 135 0.93 18.06 -15.39
CA ALA A 135 1.65 18.28 -16.64
C ALA A 135 1.06 19.45 -17.43
N LYS A 136 -0.27 19.57 -17.52
CA LYS A 136 -0.97 20.71 -18.16
C LYS A 136 -0.59 22.04 -17.51
N GLN A 137 -0.60 22.10 -16.18
CA GLN A 137 -0.20 23.28 -15.41
C GLN A 137 1.26 23.69 -15.64
N ARG A 138 2.11 22.76 -16.12
CA ARG A 138 3.52 22.98 -16.48
C ARG A 138 3.72 23.15 -17.99
N GLY A 139 2.66 23.52 -18.72
CA GLY A 139 2.72 23.86 -20.14
C GLY A 139 2.65 22.68 -21.12
N ARG A 140 2.35 21.46 -20.65
CA ARG A 140 2.13 20.33 -21.56
C ARG A 140 0.73 20.42 -22.19
N ASN A 141 0.67 20.41 -23.52
CA ASN A 141 -0.61 20.38 -24.24
C ASN A 141 -1.18 18.95 -24.26
N LEU A 142 -1.87 18.57 -23.19
CA LEU A 142 -2.56 17.28 -23.04
C LEU A 142 -4.07 17.51 -23.05
N SER A 143 -4.86 16.50 -23.40
CA SER A 143 -6.33 16.66 -23.46
C SER A 143 -7.10 15.50 -22.85
N LYS A 144 -6.48 14.32 -22.69
CA LYS A 144 -7.13 13.10 -22.22
C LYS A 144 -6.48 12.60 -20.93
N GLU A 145 -7.27 12.00 -20.04
CA GLU A 145 -6.74 11.36 -18.83
C GLU A 145 -5.81 10.18 -19.17
N ASP A 146 -6.05 9.51 -20.30
CA ASP A 146 -5.22 8.41 -20.80
C ASP A 146 -3.86 8.86 -21.36
N ASP A 147 -3.62 10.17 -21.49
CA ASP A 147 -2.28 10.69 -21.76
C ASP A 147 -1.28 10.31 -20.65
N PHE A 148 -1.79 9.90 -19.47
CA PHE A 148 -1.01 9.26 -18.40
C PHE A 148 -0.16 8.08 -18.89
N PHE A 149 -0.69 7.25 -19.79
CA PHE A 149 -0.01 6.04 -20.26
C PHE A 149 0.98 6.32 -21.40
N THR A 150 0.84 7.45 -22.10
CA THR A 150 1.57 7.73 -23.35
C THR A 150 2.58 8.86 -23.22
N ASP A 151 2.25 9.94 -22.52
CA ASP A 151 3.10 11.13 -22.39
C ASP A 151 4.37 10.83 -21.55
N SER A 152 5.52 11.25 -22.07
CA SER A 152 6.81 10.95 -21.45
C SER A 152 7.04 11.70 -20.13
N VAL A 153 6.50 12.92 -19.99
CA VAL A 153 6.63 13.73 -18.77
C VAL A 153 5.72 13.15 -17.69
N VAL A 154 4.49 12.79 -18.03
CA VAL A 154 3.56 12.16 -17.07
C VAL A 154 4.08 10.81 -16.59
N LYS A 155 4.58 9.96 -17.50
CA LYS A 155 5.25 8.70 -17.11
C LYS A 155 6.46 8.93 -16.21
N LYS A 156 7.21 10.02 -16.41
CA LYS A 156 8.34 10.38 -15.55
C LYS A 156 7.88 10.74 -14.15
N TYR A 157 6.79 11.49 -14.00
CA TYR A 157 6.22 11.78 -12.68
C TYR A 157 5.84 10.51 -11.95
N TYR A 158 5.13 9.59 -12.61
CA TYR A 158 4.77 8.30 -12.00
C TYR A 158 6.01 7.48 -11.62
N LYS A 159 7.00 7.35 -12.50
CA LYS A 159 8.25 6.63 -12.20
C LYS A 159 9.03 7.26 -11.04
N ASN A 160 9.01 8.58 -10.91
CA ASN A 160 9.62 9.27 -9.77
C ASN A 160 8.89 8.98 -8.46
N HIS A 161 7.58 8.69 -8.49
CA HIS A 161 6.83 8.26 -7.32
C HIS A 161 7.16 6.83 -6.89
N ILE A 162 7.51 5.96 -7.85
CA ILE A 162 7.87 4.56 -7.55
C ILE A 162 9.30 4.42 -7.00
N LYS A 163 10.18 5.36 -7.28
CA LYS A 163 11.61 5.29 -6.95
C LYS A 163 11.88 5.67 -5.50
#